data_AF-A0A2H5VIM3-F1
#
_entry.id   AF-A0A2H5VIM3-F1
#
_cell.length_a   1.000
_cell.length_b   1.000
_cell.length_c   1.000
_cell.angle_alpha   90.00
_cell.angle_beta   90.00
_cell.angle_gamma   90.00
#
_symmetry.space_group_name_H-M   'P 1'
#
loop_
_entity.id
_entity.type
_entity.pdbx_description
1 polymer ?
#
loop_
_entity_poly.entity_id
_entity_poly.type
_entity_poly.pdbx_seq_one_letter_code
_entity_poly.pdbx_strand_id
1 'polypeptide(L)' 'MEADGRVLVVRRIHVTYHLRLRPDKREAALRAYERHVEYCPVARTIGGCVTITTSLELEDLAEDTAAD' A
#
# COMPACT_ATOMS: atom_id res chain seq x y z
N MET A 1 3.51 -8.06 18.67
CA MET A 1 2.35 -7.36 19.26
C MET A 1 2.75 -6.84 20.62
N GLU A 2 2.35 -5.62 20.95
CA GLU A 2 2.70 -4.98 22.22
C GLU A 2 1.47 -4.99 23.13
N ALA A 3 1.68 -5.14 24.43
CA ALA A 3 0.60 -5.15 25.41
C ALA A 3 0.49 -3.78 26.11
N ASP A 4 -0.72 -3.28 26.23
CA ASP A 4 -1.09 -2.14 27.07
C ASP A 4 -2.07 -2.62 28.14
N GLY A 5 -1.66 -2.61 29.41
CA GLY A 5 -2.54 -3.02 30.51
C GLY A 5 -3.17 -4.41 30.37
N ARG A 6 -2.45 -5.40 29.79
CA ARG A 6 -2.89 -6.77 29.44
C ARG A 6 -3.73 -6.91 28.17
N VAL A 7 -3.93 -5.83 27.42
CA VAL A 7 -4.62 -5.85 26.13
C VAL A 7 -3.60 -5.75 25.01
N LEU A 8 -3.72 -6.59 23.98
CA LEU A 8 -2.85 -6.51 22.81
C LEU A 8 -3.30 -5.36 21.91
N VAL A 9 -2.36 -4.47 21.61
CA VAL A 9 -2.62 -3.29 20.79
C VAL A 9 -1.83 -3.35 19.48
N VAL A 10 -2.45 -2.85 18.41
CA VAL A 10 -1.77 -2.62 17.15
C VAL A 10 -1.04 -1.29 17.27
N ARG A 11 0.29 -1.33 17.24
CA ARG A 11 1.14 -0.13 17.30
C ARG A 11 1.64 0.29 15.93
N ARG A 12 1.81 -0.68 15.03
CA ARG A 12 2.41 -0.49 13.71
C ARG A 12 1.69 -1.34 12.69
N ILE A 13 1.49 -0.77 11.52
CA ILE A 13 0.97 -1.44 10.33
C ILE A 13 1.96 -1.18 9.20
N HIS A 14 2.39 -2.24 8.52
CA HIS A 14 3.10 -2.12 7.26
C HIS A 14 2.19 -2.62 6.14
N VAL A 15 2.02 -1.83 5.09
CA VAL A 15 1.23 -2.20 3.91
C VAL A 15 2.16 -2.39 2.73
N THR A 16 2.17 -3.58 2.16
CA THR A 16 2.85 -3.86 0.90
C THR A 16 1.81 -3.89 -0.21
N TYR A 17 1.92 -2.94 -1.14
CA TYR A 17 1.12 -2.92 -2.34
C TYR A 17 1.82 -3.73 -3.41
N HIS A 18 1.17 -4.77 -3.92
CA HIS A 18 1.63 -5.51 -5.10
C HIS A 18 0.78 -5.06 -6.28
N LEU A 19 1.41 -4.44 -7.28
CA LEU A 19 0.71 -3.93 -8.45
C LEU A 19 1.33 -4.52 -9.72
N ARG A 20 0.50 -5.26 -10.45
CA ARG A 20 0.78 -5.71 -11.81
C ARG A 20 0.26 -4.69 -12.80
N LEU A 21 1.12 -4.22 -13.71
CA LEU A 21 0.78 -3.18 -14.68
C LEU A 21 1.64 -3.25 -15.92
N ARG A 22 1.16 -2.69 -17.03
CA ARG A 22 2.00 -2.55 -18.22
C ARG A 22 3.21 -1.65 -17.93
N PRO A 23 4.38 -1.91 -18.55
CA PRO A 23 5.59 -1.12 -18.32
C PRO A 23 5.41 0.39 -18.56
N ASP A 24 4.59 0.78 -19.55
CA ASP A 24 4.29 2.18 -19.89
C ASP A 24 3.54 2.93 -18.78
N LYS A 25 2.98 2.23 -17.79
CA LYS A 25 2.23 2.82 -16.67
C LYS A 25 3.05 2.94 -15.38
N ARG A 26 4.30 2.46 -15.35
CA ARG A 26 5.14 2.44 -14.14
C ARG A 26 5.27 3.81 -13.48
N GLU A 27 5.56 4.86 -14.26
CA GLU A 27 5.73 6.21 -13.72
C GLU A 27 4.42 6.78 -13.14
N ALA A 28 3.29 6.50 -13.81
CA ALA A 28 1.98 6.92 -13.32
C ALA A 28 1.62 6.24 -11.98
N ALA A 29 1.94 4.95 -11.85
CA ALA A 29 1.75 4.21 -10.61
C ALA A 29 2.61 4.77 -9.46
N LEU A 30 3.87 5.11 -9.71
CA LEU A 30 4.74 5.73 -8.70
C LEU A 30 4.18 7.07 -8.21
N ARG A 31 3.74 7.94 -9.12
CA ARG A 31 3.12 9.23 -8.74
C ARG A 31 1.81 9.06 -7.98
N ALA A 32 1.00 8.07 -8.34
CA ALA A 32 -0.21 7.75 -7.60
C ALA A 32 0.14 7.22 -6.19
N TYR A 33 1.17 6.39 -6.10
CA TYR A 33 1.67 5.85 -4.84
C TYR A 33 2.25 6.93 -3.91
N GLU A 34 2.95 7.94 -4.41
CA GLU A 34 3.41 9.03 -3.55
C GLU A 34 2.25 9.82 -2.93
N ARG A 35 1.18 10.05 -3.71
CA ARG A 35 0.03 10.84 -3.26
C ARG A 35 -0.94 10.04 -2.41
N HIS A 36 -1.14 8.76 -2.68
CA HIS A 36 -2.22 8.00 -2.02
C HIS A 36 -2.07 7.96 -0.49
N VAL A 37 -0.83 8.04 0.02
CA VAL A 37 -0.58 7.95 1.48
C VAL A 37 -1.33 9.06 2.23
N GLU A 38 -1.34 10.28 1.70
CA GLU A 38 -2.02 11.43 2.33
C GLU A 38 -3.55 11.35 2.22
N TYR A 39 -4.06 10.70 1.17
CA TYR A 39 -5.50 10.60 0.90
C TYR A 39 -6.11 9.27 1.33
N CYS A 40 -5.32 8.33 1.83
CA CYS A 40 -5.78 7.01 2.23
C CYS A 40 -6.80 7.11 3.37
N PRO A 41 -8.08 6.73 3.16
CA PRO A 41 -9.11 6.84 4.19
C PRO A 41 -8.76 6.08 5.46
N VAL A 42 -8.13 4.90 5.30
CA VAL A 42 -7.65 4.08 6.42
C VAL A 42 -6.59 4.84 7.19
N ALA A 43 -5.54 5.34 6.53
CA ALA A 43 -4.46 6.08 7.19
C ALA A 43 -4.96 7.35 7.90
N ARG A 44 -5.92 8.07 7.31
CA ARG A 44 -6.53 9.24 7.95
C ARG A 44 -7.37 8.89 9.18
N THR A 45 -8.02 7.74 9.18
CA THR A 45 -8.91 7.32 10.28
C THR A 45 -8.12 6.82 11.48
N ILE A 46 -7.01 6.08 11.27
CA ILE A 46 -6.29 5.39 12.36
C ILE A 46 -4.85 5.87 12.57
N GLY A 47 -4.32 6.73 11.70
CA GLY A 47 -2.91 7.16 11.72
C GLY A 47 -2.50 7.96 12.96
N GLY A 48 -3.46 8.51 13.72
CA GLY A 48 -3.19 9.11 15.03
C GLY A 48 -2.91 8.10 16.15
N CYS A 49 -3.27 6.83 15.95
CA CYS A 49 -3.16 5.78 16.96
C CYS A 49 -2.08 4.73 16.62
N VAL A 50 -1.75 4.57 15.34
CA VAL A 50 -0.80 3.55 14.86
C VAL A 50 0.18 4.17 13.88
N THR A 51 1.43 3.73 13.92
CA THR A 51 2.40 4.09 12.88
C THR A 51 2.11 3.27 11.62
N ILE A 52 1.92 3.93 10.48
CA ILE A 52 1.69 3.27 9.20
C ILE A 52 2.91 3.51 8.31
N THR A 53 3.44 2.44 7.73
CA THR A 53 4.46 2.50 6.68
C THR A 53 3.99 1.72 5.46
N THR A 54 4.43 2.11 4.27
CA THR A 54 4.01 1.47 3.02
C THR A 54 5.23 1.09 2.17
N SER A 55 5.09 0.01 1.41
CA SER A 55 6.01 -0.40 0.34
C SER A 55 5.20 -0.69 -0.94
N LEU A 56 5.85 -0.55 -2.09
CA LEU A 56 5.25 -0.83 -3.40
C LEU A 56 6.14 -1.79 -4.17
N GLU A 57 5.56 -2.91 -4.59
CA GLU A 57 6.14 -3.90 -5.47
C GLU A 57 5.43 -3.84 -6.82
N LEU A 58 6.21 -3.71 -7.89
CA LEU A 58 5.71 -3.51 -9.24
C LEU A 58 6.17 -4.66 -10.13
N GLU A 59 5.19 -5.33 -10.72
CA GLU A 59 5.39 -6.43 -11.65
C GLU A 59 4.84 -6.04 -13.03
N ASP A 60 5.56 -6.41 -14.08
CA ASP A 60 5.08 -6.14 -15.43
C ASP A 60 3.93 -7.11 -15.75
N LEU A 61 2.81 -6.56 -16.19
CA LEU A 61 1.75 -7.36 -16.81
C LEU A 61 2.30 -7.79 -18.17
N ALA A 62 2.59 -9.08 -18.34
CA ALA A 62 2.85 -9.64 -19.67
C ALA A 62 1.71 -9.26 -20.60
N GLU A 63 2.01 -8.92 -21.86
CA GLU A 63 0.96 -8.65 -22.85
C GLU A 63 -0.04 -9.80 -22.82
N ASP A 64 -1.33 -9.47 -22.66
CA ASP A 64 -2.40 -10.41 -22.89
C ASP A 64 -2.22 -10.92 -24.33
N THR A 65 -1.71 -12.14 -24.50
CA THR A 65 -1.97 -12.87 -25.74
C THR A 65 -3.48 -12.91 -25.83
N ALA A 66 -4.02 -12.17 -26.80
CA ALA A 66 -5.45 -11.99 -27.02
C ALA A 66 -6.24 -13.25 -26.63
N ALA A 67 -7.11 -13.12 -25.64
CA ALA A 67 -8.18 -14.08 -25.46
C ALA A 67 -9.18 -13.85 -26.61
N ASP A 68 -9.06 -14.71 -27.63
CA ASP A 68 -10.11 -15.05 -28.60
C ASP A 68 -11.42 -15.42 -27.90
#